data_AF-A0A944G1X0-F1
#
_entry.id   AF-A0A944G1X0-F1
#
_cell.length_a   1.000
_cell.length_b   1.000
_cell.length_c   1.000
_cell.angle_alpha   90.00
_cell.angle_beta   90.00
_cell.angle_gamma   90.00
#
_symmetry.space_group_name_H-M   'P 1'
#
loop_
_entity.id
_entity.type
_entity.pdbx_description
1 polymer ?
#
loop_
_entity_poly.entity_id
_entity_poly.type
_entity_poly.pdbx_seq_one_letter_code
_entity_poly.pdbx_strand_id
1 'polypeptide(L)'
;MTPRTQPTPPQAPQPAAALEQHLEEALCHAHFAARVDLADNGAALQLTMLSSLTPFDRTVEAATAWLSSVGINGTAAFNEAYDIVLTLDTAAAVRQFVAVLLEPRIRAHTAADDLAELLSAHGLLHRVRLQGTSAMEVTLADDDLSAAVRFAAGLGAVGIDAGLMLNRPRGMRRLAERLQWLVTGAVGSAVHAAATPGCSHSPDLVTLHLTVDQAQSLAQRLRPVGEDHVTVAGTDRPAGPTGVGEAA
;
A
#
# COMPACT_ATOMS: atom_id res chain seq x y z
N MET A 1 -0.21 18.42 -53.37
CA MET A 1 -0.92 19.21 -52.34
C MET A 1 -0.92 18.41 -51.06
N THR A 2 0.03 18.67 -50.16
CA THR A 2 0.08 18.07 -48.83
C THR A 2 -0.82 18.88 -47.88
N PRO A 3 -1.73 18.25 -47.13
CA PRO A 3 -2.57 18.97 -46.17
C PRO A 3 -1.68 19.49 -45.04
N ARG A 4 -1.78 20.80 -44.77
CA ARG A 4 -1.12 21.43 -43.63
C ARG A 4 -1.85 20.97 -42.36
N THR A 5 -1.14 20.25 -41.49
CA THR A 5 -1.59 19.99 -40.13
C THR A 5 -1.68 21.34 -39.41
N GLN A 6 -2.91 21.77 -39.12
CA GLN A 6 -3.16 22.99 -38.37
C GLN A 6 -2.75 22.73 -36.91
N PRO A 7 -1.86 23.54 -36.30
CA PRO A 7 -1.49 23.38 -34.91
C PRO A 7 -2.73 23.63 -34.04
N THR A 8 -3.09 22.65 -33.22
CA THR A 8 -4.15 22.77 -32.22
C THR A 8 -3.84 23.98 -31.32
N PRO A 9 -4.77 24.92 -31.11
CA PRO A 9 -4.53 26.05 -30.21
C PRO A 9 -4.23 25.53 -28.80
N PRO A 10 -3.34 26.22 -28.04
CA PRO A 10 -3.03 25.84 -26.67
C PRO A 10 -4.31 25.86 -25.84
N GLN A 11 -4.70 24.69 -25.35
CA GLN A 11 -5.88 24.53 -24.51
C GLN A 11 -5.67 25.32 -23.21
N ALA A 12 -6.65 26.16 -22.85
CA ALA A 12 -6.59 26.90 -21.60
C ALA A 12 -6.39 25.94 -20.42
N PRO A 13 -5.53 26.26 -19.45
CA PRO A 13 -5.29 25.39 -18.30
C PRO A 13 -6.60 25.16 -17.54
N GLN A 14 -6.91 23.90 -17.26
CA GLN A 14 -8.09 23.54 -16.48
C GLN A 14 -7.94 24.05 -15.04
N PRO A 15 -9.01 24.63 -14.45
CA PRO A 15 -8.98 25.13 -13.07
C PRO A 15 -8.79 23.97 -12.08
N ALA A 16 -8.16 24.26 -10.95
CA ALA A 16 -7.94 23.27 -9.89
C ALA A 16 -9.24 22.79 -9.25
N ALA A 17 -10.26 23.66 -9.13
CA ALA A 17 -11.56 23.37 -8.52
C ALA A 17 -12.21 22.06 -9.03
N ALA A 18 -12.02 21.71 -10.30
CA ALA A 18 -12.57 20.47 -10.88
C ALA A 18 -11.96 19.18 -10.28
N LEU A 19 -10.87 19.26 -9.52
CA LEU A 19 -10.18 18.13 -8.89
C LEU A 19 -10.28 18.13 -7.36
N GLU A 20 -11.16 18.94 -6.76
CA GLU A 20 -11.36 19.02 -5.31
C GLU A 20 -11.58 17.64 -4.69
N GLN A 21 -12.63 16.93 -5.13
CA GLN A 21 -12.96 15.60 -4.62
C GLN A 21 -11.81 14.59 -4.81
N HIS A 22 -11.14 14.62 -5.96
CA HIS A 22 -10.02 13.72 -6.22
C HIS A 22 -8.85 13.97 -5.26
N LEU A 23 -8.58 15.24 -4.95
CA LEU A 23 -7.55 15.60 -3.99
C LEU A 23 -7.92 15.20 -2.56
N GLU A 24 -9.18 15.37 -2.15
CA GLU A 24 -9.66 14.91 -0.83
C GLU A 24 -9.56 13.38 -0.68
N GLU A 25 -9.97 12.63 -1.70
CA GLU A 25 -9.85 11.17 -1.74
C GLU A 25 -8.37 10.74 -1.64
N ALA A 26 -7.48 11.40 -2.39
CA ALA A 26 -6.05 11.14 -2.34
C ALA A 26 -5.45 11.44 -0.95
N LEU A 27 -5.86 12.53 -0.30
CA LEU A 27 -5.43 12.87 1.06
C LEU A 27 -5.89 11.82 2.08
N CYS A 28 -7.14 11.36 1.95
CA CYS A 28 -7.71 10.30 2.77
C CYS A 28 -6.91 8.99 2.63
N HIS A 29 -6.71 8.51 1.40
CA HIS A 29 -5.95 7.29 1.13
C HIS A 29 -4.46 7.42 1.50
N ALA A 30 -3.90 8.62 1.46
CA ALA A 30 -2.52 8.88 1.89
C ALA A 30 -2.36 8.99 3.41
N HIS A 31 -3.45 8.90 4.19
CA HIS A 31 -3.50 9.22 5.61
C HIS A 31 -2.85 10.60 5.92
N PHE A 32 -3.05 11.55 5.02
CA PHE A 32 -2.41 12.86 5.09
C PHE A 32 -3.40 13.90 5.60
N ALA A 33 -3.20 14.37 6.83
CA ALA A 33 -4.05 15.40 7.43
C ALA A 33 -3.86 16.75 6.72
N ALA A 34 -4.85 17.15 5.94
CA ALA A 34 -4.97 18.47 5.37
C ALA A 34 -6.46 18.83 5.19
N ARG A 35 -6.74 20.12 5.11
CA ARG A 35 -8.07 20.63 4.73
C ARG A 35 -7.99 21.22 3.33
N VAL A 36 -8.97 20.90 2.48
CA VAL A 36 -9.11 21.46 1.14
C VAL A 36 -10.26 22.45 1.16
N ASP A 37 -10.02 23.65 0.67
CA ASP A 37 -11.03 24.69 0.51
C ASP A 37 -10.92 25.30 -0.91
N LEU A 38 -12.02 25.78 -1.48
CA LEU A 38 -11.98 26.62 -2.68
C LEU A 38 -11.51 28.02 -2.32
N ALA A 39 -10.58 28.58 -3.10
CA ALA A 39 -10.20 29.97 -2.97
C ALA A 39 -11.37 30.90 -3.35
N ASP A 40 -11.30 32.17 -2.93
CA ASP A 40 -12.34 33.20 -3.20
C ASP A 40 -12.66 33.38 -4.69
N ASN A 41 -11.71 33.04 -5.57
CA ASN A 41 -11.90 33.11 -7.03
C ASN A 41 -12.70 31.92 -7.61
N GLY A 42 -13.01 30.91 -6.80
CA GLY A 42 -13.75 29.68 -7.18
C GLY A 42 -13.01 28.76 -8.15
N ALA A 43 -11.75 29.04 -8.49
CA ALA A 43 -10.99 28.32 -9.50
C ALA A 43 -9.75 27.61 -8.94
N ALA A 44 -9.13 28.18 -7.91
CA ALA A 44 -7.98 27.62 -7.22
C ALA A 44 -8.39 26.81 -5.98
N LEU A 45 -7.56 25.84 -5.59
CA LEU A 45 -7.71 25.08 -4.35
C LEU A 45 -6.69 25.55 -3.33
N GLN A 46 -7.13 25.75 -2.09
CA GLN A 46 -6.32 26.04 -0.93
C GLN A 46 -6.21 24.79 -0.06
N LEU A 47 -4.98 24.35 0.20
CA LEU A 47 -4.68 23.20 1.02
C LEU A 47 -4.05 23.66 2.32
N THR A 48 -4.79 23.59 3.42
CA THR A 48 -4.25 23.86 4.75
C THR A 48 -3.53 22.62 5.27
N MET A 49 -2.23 22.73 5.49
CA MET A 49 -1.35 21.62 5.88
C MET A 49 -1.40 21.40 7.40
N LEU A 50 -2.09 20.35 7.84
CA LEU A 50 -2.23 20.00 9.27
C LEU A 50 -1.29 18.88 9.71
N SER A 51 -0.83 18.09 8.75
CA SER A 51 0.06 16.95 8.96
C SER A 51 1.48 17.39 9.34
N SER A 52 2.12 16.64 10.24
CA SER A 52 3.57 16.74 10.47
C SER A 52 4.41 16.00 9.42
N LEU A 53 3.77 15.31 8.48
CA LEU A 53 4.44 14.53 7.43
C LEU A 53 4.82 15.38 6.21
N THR A 54 4.81 16.70 6.30
CA THR A 54 5.22 17.57 5.19
C THR A 54 6.69 17.35 4.83
N PRO A 55 7.07 17.45 3.55
CA PRO A 55 8.46 17.29 3.09
C PRO A 55 9.31 18.55 3.31
N PHE A 56 8.77 19.53 4.02
CA PHE A 56 9.37 20.83 4.30
C PHE A 56 9.12 21.20 5.76
N ASP A 57 10.00 22.06 6.28
CA ASP A 57 9.83 22.68 7.60
C ASP A 57 8.59 23.57 7.64
N ARG A 58 8.07 23.85 8.85
CA ARG A 58 6.84 24.64 9.05
C ARG A 58 7.04 26.14 8.81
N THR A 59 7.64 26.51 7.67
CA THR A 59 7.77 27.88 7.19
C THR A 59 7.26 28.01 5.75
N VAL A 60 6.79 29.21 5.41
CA VAL A 60 6.28 29.51 4.06
C VAL A 60 7.41 29.45 3.03
N GLU A 61 8.63 29.85 3.40
CA GLU A 61 9.80 29.82 2.54
C GLU A 61 10.18 28.39 2.19
N ALA A 62 10.18 27.47 3.17
CA ALA A 62 10.49 26.06 2.93
C ALA A 62 9.42 25.39 2.05
N ALA A 63 8.14 25.69 2.29
CA ALA A 63 7.04 25.21 1.46
C ALA A 63 7.14 25.72 0.01
N THR A 64 7.43 27.00 -0.18
CA THR A 64 7.60 27.63 -1.51
C THR A 64 8.80 27.04 -2.25
N ALA A 65 9.92 26.86 -1.54
CA ALA A 65 11.12 26.24 -2.09
C ALA A 65 10.85 24.78 -2.49
N TRP A 66 10.13 24.02 -1.67
CA TRP A 66 9.73 22.66 -2.01
C TRP A 66 8.86 22.62 -3.28
N LEU A 67 7.77 23.39 -3.34
CA LEU A 67 6.89 23.49 -4.53
C LEU A 67 7.71 23.74 -5.80
N SER A 68 8.63 24.71 -5.73
CA SER A 68 9.51 25.08 -6.84
C SER A 68 10.45 23.93 -7.23
N SER A 69 11.05 23.25 -6.26
CA SER A 69 12.00 22.14 -6.50
C SER A 69 11.37 20.91 -7.16
N VAL A 70 10.09 20.64 -6.86
CA VAL A 70 9.33 19.54 -7.48
C VAL A 70 8.49 19.99 -8.67
N GLY A 71 8.62 21.27 -9.07
CA GLY A 71 7.99 21.85 -10.25
C GLY A 71 6.48 22.04 -10.15
N ILE A 72 5.92 22.10 -8.95
CA ILE A 72 4.48 22.35 -8.74
C ILE A 72 4.24 23.87 -8.81
N ASN A 73 3.40 24.30 -9.76
CA ASN A 73 3.00 25.70 -9.84
C ASN A 73 1.94 26.01 -8.77
N GLY A 74 2.38 26.66 -7.69
CA GLY A 74 1.52 27.08 -6.60
C GLY A 74 2.24 28.06 -5.68
N THR A 75 1.50 28.61 -4.73
CA THR A 75 2.04 29.53 -3.72
C THR A 75 1.84 28.97 -2.32
N ALA A 76 2.62 29.45 -1.36
CA ALA A 76 2.43 29.14 0.05
C ALA A 76 2.26 30.44 0.85
N ALA A 77 1.42 30.40 1.86
CA ALA A 77 1.21 31.49 2.81
C ALA A 77 0.81 30.92 4.18
N PHE A 78 0.81 31.75 5.22
CA PHE A 78 0.16 31.41 6.48
C PHE A 78 -1.30 31.84 6.45
N ASN A 79 -2.19 31.04 7.04
CA ASN A 79 -3.52 31.49 7.41
C ASN A 79 -3.49 32.24 8.77
N GLU A 80 -4.66 32.69 9.24
CA GLU A 80 -4.82 33.36 10.53
C GLU A 80 -4.44 32.48 11.74
N ALA A 81 -4.48 31.15 11.58
CA ALA A 81 -4.07 30.19 12.60
C ALA A 81 -2.58 29.82 12.55
N TYR A 82 -1.79 30.47 11.69
CA TYR A 82 -0.38 30.17 11.41
C TYR A 82 -0.14 28.76 10.84
N ASP A 83 -1.14 28.16 10.21
CA ASP A 83 -0.95 26.96 9.39
C ASP A 83 -0.49 27.36 8.00
N ILE A 84 0.34 26.52 7.39
CA ILE A 84 0.76 26.69 6.00
C ILE A 84 -0.41 26.33 5.09
N VAL A 85 -0.78 27.26 4.22
CA VAL A 85 -1.76 27.05 3.16
C VAL A 85 -1.06 27.07 1.81
N LEU A 86 -1.20 25.99 1.04
CA LEU A 86 -0.73 25.93 -0.34
C LEU A 86 -1.89 26.29 -1.27
N THR A 87 -1.69 27.23 -2.18
CA THR A 87 -2.68 27.55 -3.22
C THR A 87 -2.25 26.96 -4.55
N LEU A 88 -3.11 26.12 -5.13
CA LEU A 88 -2.90 25.46 -6.42
C LEU A 88 -3.95 25.96 -7.41
N ASP A 89 -3.49 26.66 -8.46
CA ASP A 89 -4.41 27.36 -9.37
C ASP A 89 -4.91 26.50 -10.54
N THR A 90 -4.22 25.38 -10.83
CA THR A 90 -4.50 24.56 -12.01
C THR A 90 -4.63 23.09 -11.67
N ALA A 91 -5.43 22.37 -12.45
CA ALA A 91 -5.56 20.92 -12.35
C ALA A 91 -4.23 20.19 -12.55
N ALA A 92 -3.31 20.75 -13.33
CA ALA A 92 -1.96 20.19 -13.50
C ALA A 92 -1.15 20.26 -12.20
N ALA A 93 -1.20 21.39 -11.50
CA ALA A 93 -0.54 21.55 -10.20
C ALA A 93 -1.10 20.59 -9.15
N VAL A 94 -2.43 20.41 -9.11
CA VAL A 94 -3.08 19.43 -8.22
C VAL A 94 -2.61 18.01 -8.54
N ARG A 95 -2.64 17.58 -9.81
CA ARG A 95 -2.18 16.24 -10.19
C ARG A 95 -0.71 16.01 -9.85
N GLN A 96 0.14 17.01 -10.04
CA GLN A 96 1.56 16.91 -9.70
C GLN A 96 1.79 16.87 -8.19
N PHE A 97 1.01 17.63 -7.41
CA PHE A 97 1.00 17.53 -5.95
C PHE A 97 0.61 16.12 -5.48
N VAL A 98 -0.47 15.55 -6.03
CA VAL A 98 -0.88 14.17 -5.74
C VAL A 98 0.26 13.21 -6.11
N ALA A 99 0.77 13.27 -7.34
CA ALA A 99 1.80 12.35 -7.83
C ALA A 99 3.09 12.37 -7.00
N VAL A 100 3.53 13.56 -6.55
CA VAL A 100 4.80 13.73 -5.84
C VAL A 100 4.65 13.45 -4.34
N LEU A 101 3.58 13.94 -3.72
CA LEU A 101 3.44 13.89 -2.27
C LEU A 101 2.56 12.74 -1.79
N LEU A 102 1.42 12.51 -2.44
CA LEU A 102 0.38 11.61 -1.94
C LEU A 102 0.55 10.20 -2.49
N GLU A 103 0.83 10.05 -3.78
CA GLU A 103 0.91 8.75 -4.44
C GLU A 103 1.90 7.77 -3.79
N PRO A 104 3.13 8.19 -3.40
CA PRO A 104 4.04 7.30 -2.68
C PRO A 104 3.49 6.84 -1.31
N ARG A 105 2.70 7.69 -0.64
CA ARG A 105 2.05 7.34 0.64
C ARG A 105 0.88 6.40 0.43
N ILE A 106 0.00 6.72 -0.52
CA ILE A 106 -1.12 5.86 -0.92
C ILE A 106 -0.59 4.47 -1.22
N ARG A 107 0.43 4.37 -2.08
CA ARG A 107 1.04 3.10 -2.45
C ARG A 107 1.60 2.33 -1.24
N ALA A 108 2.27 3.01 -0.31
CA ALA A 108 2.82 2.40 0.89
C ALA A 108 1.71 1.87 1.81
N HIS A 109 0.67 2.68 2.07
CA HIS A 109 -0.47 2.29 2.89
C HIS A 109 -1.25 1.12 2.28
N THR A 110 -1.61 1.21 1.00
CA THR A 110 -2.27 0.11 0.30
C THR A 110 -1.45 -1.19 0.36
N ALA A 111 -0.14 -1.12 0.15
CA ALA A 111 0.71 -2.31 0.23
C ALA A 111 0.77 -2.90 1.66
N ALA A 112 0.78 -2.05 2.68
CA ALA A 112 0.78 -2.48 4.08
C ALA A 112 -0.57 -3.11 4.47
N ASP A 113 -1.68 -2.51 4.06
CA ASP A 113 -3.03 -3.00 4.33
C ASP A 113 -3.29 -4.33 3.61
N ASP A 114 -2.96 -4.42 2.31
CA ASP A 114 -3.07 -5.66 1.54
C ASP A 114 -2.29 -6.80 2.20
N LEU A 115 -1.06 -6.52 2.65
CA LEU A 115 -0.24 -7.52 3.31
C LEU A 115 -0.80 -7.90 4.68
N ALA A 116 -1.26 -6.93 5.47
CA ALA A 116 -1.87 -7.19 6.78
C ALA A 116 -3.17 -8.01 6.66
N GLU A 117 -4.02 -7.70 5.68
CA GLU A 117 -5.23 -8.46 5.40
C GLU A 117 -4.90 -9.90 5.02
N LEU A 118 -3.92 -10.12 4.13
CA LEU A 118 -3.50 -11.47 3.75
C LEU A 118 -2.90 -12.25 4.92
N LEU A 119 -2.03 -11.62 5.72
CA LEU A 119 -1.47 -12.27 6.91
C LEU A 119 -2.58 -12.62 7.93
N SER A 120 -3.60 -11.77 8.07
CA SER A 120 -4.79 -12.05 8.87
C SER A 120 -5.60 -13.22 8.32
N ALA A 121 -5.81 -13.28 7.01
CA ALA A 121 -6.53 -14.36 6.34
C ALA A 121 -5.83 -15.72 6.51
N HIS A 122 -4.50 -15.73 6.58
CA HIS A 122 -3.70 -16.91 6.93
C HIS A 122 -3.67 -17.22 8.43
N GLY A 123 -4.39 -16.46 9.25
CA GLY A 123 -4.49 -16.62 10.70
C GLY A 123 -3.16 -16.40 11.42
N LEU A 124 -2.33 -15.48 10.90
CA LEU A 124 -1.02 -15.17 11.47
C LEU A 124 -1.12 -13.98 12.43
N LEU A 125 -0.54 -14.13 13.62
CA LEU A 125 -0.35 -13.01 14.53
C LEU A 125 0.80 -12.14 14.02
N HIS A 126 0.46 -10.91 13.63
CA HIS A 126 1.41 -10.03 12.97
C HIS A 126 1.17 -8.55 13.32
N ARG A 127 2.15 -7.73 12.94
CA ARG A 127 2.07 -6.28 12.94
C ARG A 127 2.82 -5.75 11.72
N VAL A 128 2.16 -4.93 10.92
CA VAL A 128 2.79 -4.17 9.83
C VAL A 128 2.97 -2.73 10.29
N ARG A 129 4.16 -2.17 10.07
CA ARG A 129 4.49 -0.76 10.36
C ARG A 129 5.19 -0.14 9.17
N LEU A 130 4.70 1.01 8.71
CA LEU A 130 5.40 1.79 7.70
C LEU A 130 6.58 2.55 8.31
N GLN A 131 7.68 2.61 7.56
CA GLN A 131 8.83 3.45 7.80
C GLN A 131 8.93 4.46 6.64
N GLY A 132 8.16 5.54 6.75
CA GLY A 132 8.01 6.51 5.67
C GLY A 132 7.22 5.96 4.49
N THR A 133 7.64 6.28 3.26
CA THR A 133 6.91 5.94 2.02
C THR A 133 7.53 4.79 1.23
N SER A 134 8.70 4.27 1.64
CA SER A 134 9.46 3.31 0.84
C SER A 134 9.74 2.00 1.55
N ALA A 135 9.63 1.97 2.89
CA ALA A 135 9.98 0.81 3.69
C ALA A 135 8.87 0.48 4.68
N MET A 136 8.81 -0.79 5.07
CA MET A 136 7.92 -1.29 6.10
C MET A 136 8.55 -2.44 6.88
N GLU A 137 8.12 -2.58 8.12
CA GLU A 137 8.45 -3.68 9.01
C GLU A 137 7.25 -4.58 9.18
N VAL A 138 7.44 -5.87 8.93
CA VAL A 138 6.45 -6.91 9.19
C VAL A 138 6.96 -7.75 10.34
N THR A 139 6.30 -7.68 11.48
CA THR A 139 6.63 -8.47 12.66
C THR A 139 5.65 -9.61 12.79
N LEU A 140 6.15 -10.84 12.89
CA LEU A 140 5.40 -12.05 13.22
C LEU A 140 5.67 -12.36 14.69
N ALA A 141 4.62 -12.37 15.50
CA ALA A 141 4.72 -12.37 16.96
C ALA A 141 3.90 -13.52 17.56
N ASP A 142 4.57 -14.45 18.23
CA ASP A 142 3.93 -15.57 18.93
C ASP A 142 4.94 -16.18 19.92
N ASP A 143 4.46 -16.76 21.02
CA ASP A 143 5.27 -17.28 22.14
C ASP A 143 6.23 -18.42 21.70
N ASP A 144 5.91 -19.11 20.60
CA ASP A 144 6.75 -20.18 20.00
C ASP A 144 7.18 -19.89 18.56
N LEU A 145 7.03 -18.65 18.07
CA LEU A 145 7.24 -18.26 16.67
C LEU A 145 6.42 -19.09 15.66
N SER A 146 5.28 -19.67 16.07
CA SER A 146 4.45 -20.50 15.18
C SER A 146 3.92 -19.69 13.99
N ALA A 147 3.65 -18.40 14.18
CA ALA A 147 3.28 -17.47 13.11
C ALA A 147 4.37 -17.39 12.01
N ALA A 148 5.65 -17.38 12.39
CA ALA A 148 6.76 -17.34 11.45
C ALA A 148 6.92 -18.65 10.67
N VAL A 149 6.67 -19.79 11.33
CA VAL A 149 6.67 -21.12 10.70
C VAL A 149 5.50 -21.26 9.72
N ARG A 150 4.29 -20.85 10.13
CA ARG A 150 3.09 -20.87 9.28
C ARG A 150 3.22 -19.94 8.08
N PHE A 151 3.79 -18.75 8.28
CA PHE A 151 4.13 -17.85 7.19
C PHE A 151 5.04 -18.51 6.15
N ALA A 152 6.11 -19.19 6.61
CA ALA A 152 7.00 -19.92 5.70
C ALA A 152 6.29 -21.06 4.97
N ALA A 153 5.40 -21.79 5.64
CA ALA A 153 4.58 -22.83 5.03
C ALA A 153 3.65 -22.26 3.95
N GLY A 154 3.09 -21.06 4.15
CA GLY A 154 2.31 -20.33 3.15
C GLY A 154 3.11 -19.96 1.89
N LEU A 155 4.44 -19.89 1.99
CA LEU A 155 5.37 -19.73 0.87
C LEU A 155 5.92 -21.06 0.33
N GLY A 156 5.39 -22.20 0.79
CA GLY A 156 5.79 -23.54 0.36
C GLY A 156 6.96 -24.17 1.14
N ALA A 157 7.50 -23.49 2.16
CA ALA A 157 8.61 -23.99 2.97
C ALA A 157 8.11 -24.70 4.25
N VAL A 158 7.42 -25.84 4.07
CA VAL A 158 6.97 -26.66 5.20
C VAL A 158 8.18 -27.23 5.96
N GLY A 159 8.16 -27.13 7.30
CA GLY A 159 9.25 -27.61 8.16
C GLY A 159 10.49 -26.71 8.17
N ILE A 160 10.33 -25.40 7.90
CA ILE A 160 11.45 -24.44 7.96
C ILE A 160 12.16 -24.40 9.31
N ASP A 161 11.48 -24.84 10.36
CA ASP A 161 11.94 -24.94 11.75
C ASP A 161 12.61 -26.29 12.07
N ALA A 162 12.64 -27.24 11.14
CA ALA A 162 13.20 -28.57 11.38
C ALA A 162 14.63 -28.50 11.92
N GLY A 163 14.83 -29.16 13.07
CA GLY A 163 16.10 -29.21 13.80
C GLY A 163 16.47 -27.94 14.56
N LEU A 164 15.58 -26.95 14.65
CA LEU A 164 15.81 -25.72 15.41
C LEU A 164 15.20 -25.81 16.81
N MET A 165 15.94 -25.31 17.80
CA MET A 165 15.41 -25.09 19.16
C MET A 165 14.91 -23.64 19.25
N LEU A 166 13.63 -23.39 18.94
CA LEU A 166 13.09 -22.03 18.83
C LEU A 166 13.01 -21.29 20.17
N ASN A 167 12.92 -22.01 21.29
CA ASN A 167 13.04 -21.44 22.65
C ASN A 167 14.47 -20.99 23.02
N ARG A 168 15.43 -21.06 22.09
CA ARG A 168 16.82 -20.59 22.29
C ARG A 168 17.14 -19.49 21.26
N PRO A 169 17.84 -18.41 21.66
CA PRO A 169 18.20 -17.31 20.75
C PRO A 169 18.94 -17.76 19.47
N ARG A 170 19.74 -18.83 19.55
CA ARG A 170 20.43 -19.40 18.38
C ARG A 170 19.45 -20.04 17.39
N GLY A 171 18.43 -20.76 17.87
CA GLY A 171 17.42 -21.36 16.99
C GLY A 171 16.56 -20.30 16.33
N MET A 172 16.14 -19.28 17.09
CA MET A 172 15.39 -18.13 16.54
C MET A 172 16.19 -17.40 15.46
N ARG A 173 17.47 -17.11 15.68
CA ARG A 173 18.34 -16.47 14.68
C ARG A 173 18.44 -17.32 13.41
N ARG A 174 18.59 -18.63 13.54
CA ARG A 174 18.59 -19.54 12.39
C ARG A 174 17.26 -19.56 11.65
N LEU A 175 16.12 -19.46 12.36
CA LEU A 175 14.81 -19.32 11.73
C LEU A 175 14.72 -18.02 10.95
N ALA A 176 15.13 -16.88 11.53
CA ALA A 176 15.17 -15.61 10.84
C ALA A 176 16.07 -15.65 9.60
N GLU A 177 17.26 -16.24 9.69
CA GLU A 177 18.14 -16.46 8.52
C GLU A 177 17.44 -17.28 7.42
N ARG A 178 16.76 -18.38 7.79
CA ARG A 178 16.02 -19.21 6.81
C ARG A 178 14.87 -18.43 6.17
N LEU A 179 14.12 -17.66 6.95
CA LEU A 179 13.07 -16.78 6.46
C LEU A 179 13.62 -15.68 5.55
N GLN A 180 14.78 -15.12 5.88
CA GLN A 180 15.46 -14.14 5.03
C GLN A 180 15.69 -14.70 3.62
N TRP A 181 16.24 -15.91 3.52
CA TRP A 181 16.48 -16.58 2.24
C TRP A 181 15.19 -16.91 1.50
N LEU A 182 14.19 -17.45 2.21
CA LEU A 182 12.90 -17.79 1.63
C LEU A 182 12.21 -16.56 1.03
N VAL A 183 12.10 -15.49 1.81
CA VAL A 183 11.43 -14.26 1.37
C VAL A 183 12.22 -13.59 0.26
N THR A 184 13.56 -13.55 0.35
CA THR A 184 14.43 -13.06 -0.74
C THR A 184 14.16 -13.81 -2.05
N GLY A 185 14.03 -15.13 -1.99
CA GLY A 185 13.66 -15.95 -3.15
C GLY A 185 12.24 -15.65 -3.67
N ALA A 186 11.29 -15.44 -2.77
CA ALA A 186 9.89 -15.17 -3.12
C ALA A 186 9.69 -13.81 -3.82
N VAL A 187 10.38 -12.77 -3.34
CA VAL A 187 10.25 -11.38 -3.84
C VAL A 187 11.32 -11.02 -4.88
N GLY A 188 12.30 -11.89 -5.14
CA GLY A 188 13.33 -11.71 -6.16
C GLY A 188 14.40 -10.66 -5.83
N SER A 189 14.47 -10.19 -4.59
CA SER A 189 15.45 -9.20 -4.13
C SER A 189 15.77 -9.38 -2.65
N ALA A 190 16.94 -8.90 -2.23
CA ALA A 190 17.44 -9.11 -0.86
C ALA A 190 16.50 -8.49 0.18
N VAL A 191 16.09 -9.30 1.16
CA VAL A 191 15.33 -8.90 2.34
C VAL A 191 16.19 -9.06 3.58
N HIS A 192 15.96 -8.26 4.61
CA HIS A 192 16.54 -8.47 5.92
C HIS A 192 15.52 -9.06 6.89
N ALA A 193 15.94 -10.05 7.67
CA ALA A 193 15.14 -10.61 8.74
C ALA A 193 15.94 -10.67 10.05
N ALA A 194 15.29 -10.34 11.16
CA ALA A 194 15.85 -10.40 12.50
C ALA A 194 14.92 -11.17 13.43
N ALA A 195 15.50 -11.86 14.42
CA ALA A 195 14.75 -12.46 15.51
C ALA A 195 15.09 -11.75 16.82
N THR A 196 14.05 -11.45 17.60
CA THR A 196 14.16 -10.82 18.91
C THR A 196 13.53 -11.74 19.95
N PRO A 197 14.30 -12.24 20.93
CA PRO A 197 13.76 -12.97 22.07
C PRO A 197 12.74 -12.14 22.84
N GLY A 198 11.64 -12.77 23.18
CA GLY A 198 10.64 -12.27 24.09
C GLY A 198 11.13 -12.22 25.52
N CYS A 199 10.28 -11.72 26.40
CA CYS A 199 10.45 -11.73 27.84
C CYS A 199 9.12 -12.14 28.50
N SER A 200 9.04 -12.17 29.82
CA SER A 200 7.81 -12.56 30.54
C SER A 200 6.57 -11.72 30.19
N HIS A 201 6.74 -10.59 29.51
CA HIS A 201 5.66 -9.67 29.14
C HIS A 201 5.56 -9.43 27.62
N SER A 202 6.33 -10.14 26.80
CA SER A 202 6.36 -9.93 25.35
C SER A 202 6.75 -11.21 24.62
N PRO A 203 6.03 -11.59 23.55
CA PRO A 203 6.30 -12.81 22.82
C PRO A 203 7.64 -12.75 22.08
N ASP A 204 8.10 -13.91 21.64
CA ASP A 204 9.18 -14.02 20.66
C ASP A 204 8.76 -13.39 19.32
N LEU A 205 9.69 -12.71 18.65
CA LEU A 205 9.42 -11.97 17.42
C LEU A 205 10.37 -12.37 16.29
N VAL A 206 9.83 -12.44 15.07
CA VAL A 206 10.62 -12.33 13.84
C VAL A 206 10.14 -11.10 13.07
N THR A 207 11.08 -10.21 12.72
CA THR A 207 10.80 -8.99 11.96
C THR A 207 11.45 -9.08 10.58
N LEU A 208 10.66 -8.82 9.55
CA LEU A 208 11.10 -8.66 8.16
C LEU A 208 11.12 -7.17 7.83
N HIS A 209 12.21 -6.70 7.21
CA HIS A 209 12.30 -5.35 6.68
C HIS A 209 12.17 -5.41 5.16
N LEU A 210 11.11 -4.78 4.65
CA LEU A 210 10.70 -4.85 3.26
C LEU A 210 10.61 -3.45 2.68
N THR A 211 10.93 -3.32 1.39
CA THR A 211 10.44 -2.18 0.60
C THR A 211 8.96 -2.35 0.26
N VAL A 212 8.30 -1.27 -0.15
CA VAL A 212 6.90 -1.32 -0.62
C VAL A 212 6.74 -2.32 -1.78
N ASP A 213 7.68 -2.33 -2.73
CA ASP A 213 7.66 -3.25 -3.88
C ASP A 213 7.79 -4.72 -3.45
N GLN A 214 8.67 -4.99 -2.48
CA GLN A 214 8.84 -6.32 -1.90
C GLN A 214 7.59 -6.78 -1.15
N ALA A 215 6.94 -5.89 -0.39
CA ALA A 215 5.69 -6.19 0.30
C ALA A 215 4.57 -6.53 -0.68
N GLN A 216 4.43 -5.77 -1.77
CA GLN A 216 3.46 -6.07 -2.84
C GLN A 216 3.75 -7.42 -3.51
N SER A 217 5.01 -7.70 -3.81
CA SER A 217 5.43 -8.99 -4.40
C SER A 217 5.15 -10.15 -3.45
N LEU A 218 5.41 -9.95 -2.16
CA LEU A 218 5.15 -10.94 -1.11
C LEU A 218 3.64 -11.19 -0.96
N ALA A 219 2.82 -10.14 -0.93
CA ALA A 219 1.37 -10.24 -0.91
C ALA A 219 0.84 -11.05 -2.10
N GLN A 220 1.33 -10.79 -3.31
CA GLN A 220 0.95 -11.56 -4.52
C GLN A 220 1.29 -13.06 -4.40
N ARG A 221 2.42 -13.39 -3.76
CA ARG A 221 2.84 -14.79 -3.55
C ARG A 221 2.03 -15.50 -2.46
N LEU A 222 1.58 -14.76 -1.45
CA LEU A 222 0.79 -15.29 -0.33
C LEU A 222 -0.69 -15.39 -0.65
N ARG A 223 -1.18 -14.72 -1.69
CA ARG A 223 -2.57 -14.87 -2.12
C ARG A 223 -2.85 -16.35 -2.35
N PRO A 224 -3.90 -16.91 -1.75
CA PRO A 224 -4.29 -18.28 -2.03
C PRO A 224 -4.48 -18.41 -3.55
N VAL A 225 -3.94 -19.48 -4.13
CA VAL A 225 -4.26 -19.84 -5.51
C VAL A 225 -5.75 -20.22 -5.50
N GLY A 226 -6.60 -19.23 -5.74
CA GLY A 226 -8.02 -19.44 -5.89
C GLY A 226 -8.25 -20.24 -7.16
N GLU A 227 -8.72 -21.47 -6.98
CA GLU A 227 -9.92 -21.99 -7.64
C GLU A 227 -10.32 -21.19 -8.88
N ASP A 228 -9.73 -21.56 -10.01
CA ASP A 228 -10.33 -21.25 -11.30
C ASP A 228 -11.80 -21.62 -11.20
N HIS A 229 -12.63 -20.64 -11.52
CA HIS A 229 -14.05 -20.77 -11.69
C HIS A 229 -14.31 -21.91 -12.68
N VAL A 230 -14.44 -23.15 -12.20
CA VAL A 230 -15.05 -24.24 -12.95
C VAL A 230 -16.52 -23.85 -13.03
N THR A 231 -16.83 -23.06 -14.05
CA THR A 231 -18.17 -23.01 -14.59
C THR A 231 -18.45 -24.44 -15.04
N VAL A 232 -19.10 -25.22 -14.19
CA VAL A 232 -19.70 -26.49 -14.59
C VAL A 232 -20.75 -26.10 -15.62
N ALA A 233 -20.33 -26.14 -16.89
CA ALA A 233 -21.20 -26.05 -18.03
C ALA A 233 -22.29 -27.10 -17.84
N GLY A 234 -23.53 -26.63 -17.91
CA GLY A 234 -24.70 -27.41 -17.58
C GLY A 234 -24.71 -28.76 -18.29
N THR A 235 -24.87 -29.82 -17.51
CA THR A 235 -25.59 -30.99 -18.01
C THR A 235 -27.06 -30.67 -17.93
N ASP A 236 -27.52 -30.17 -19.07
CA ASP A 236 -28.88 -30.13 -19.54
C ASP A 236 -29.67 -31.38 -19.10
N ARG A 237 -30.79 -31.12 -18.44
CA ARG A 237 -31.75 -32.12 -18.00
C ARG A 237 -32.86 -32.15 -19.05
N PRO A 238 -32.97 -33.19 -19.90
CA PRO A 238 -34.20 -33.36 -20.66
C PRO A 238 -35.25 -34.02 -19.78
N ALA A 239 -36.33 -33.28 -19.56
CA ALA A 239 -37.58 -33.80 -19.02
C ALA A 239 -38.40 -34.46 -20.15
N GLY A 240 -38.83 -35.70 -19.90
CA GLY A 240 -40.05 -36.31 -20.45
C GLY A 240 -39.88 -37.25 -21.65
N PRO A 241 -40.89 -38.11 -21.96
CA PRO A 241 -42.23 -38.12 -21.40
C PRO A 241 -42.74 -39.48 -20.86
N THR A 242 -43.85 -39.37 -20.14
CA THR A 242 -44.79 -40.39 -19.67
C THR A 242 -45.41 -41.22 -20.81
N GLY A 243 -45.63 -42.53 -20.59
CA GLY A 243 -46.42 -43.43 -21.44
C GLY A 243 -46.35 -44.89 -20.94
N VAL A 244 -47.24 -45.34 -20.04
CA VAL A 244 -48.49 -46.12 -20.25
C VAL A 244 -48.31 -47.60 -20.71
N GLY A 245 -48.84 -48.53 -19.89
CA GLY A 245 -49.27 -49.90 -20.24
C GLY A 245 -48.19 -50.99 -20.20
N GLU A 246 -48.43 -52.26 -19.90
CA GLU A 246 -49.57 -53.08 -19.48
C GLU A 246 -48.99 -54.51 -19.24
N ALA A 247 -49.57 -55.24 -18.28
CA ALA A 247 -49.57 -56.71 -18.06
C ALA A 247 -48.36 -57.62 -18.43
N ALA A 248 -47.86 -58.36 -17.43
CA ALA A 248 -48.06 -59.82 -17.29
C ALA A 248 -47.68 -60.26 -15.86
#